data_AF-A0A942U5E4-F1
#
_entry.id   AF-A0A942U5E4-F1
#
_cell.length_a   1.000
_cell.length_b   1.000
_cell.length_c   1.000
_cell.angle_alpha   90.00
_cell.angle_beta   90.00
_cell.angle_gamma   90.00
#
_symmetry.space_group_name_H-M   'P 1'
#
loop_
_entity.id
_entity.type
_entity.pdbx_description
1 polymer ?
#
loop_
_entity_poly.entity_id
_entity_poly.type
_entity_poly.pdbx_seq_one_letter_code
_entity_poly.pdbx_strand_id
1 'polypeptide(L)'
;MYEKLYFIYNPLTGCKDWVSEREFNVGSLKLKSIFGVLYFSDLKIMLHFNAPFKTAIVKEYKLANEQSIALHHVCRLINQAELMEFLNQEAKNKAQDDNNDVSYPSSVELGDGYFIWNEHLGCYEQAAVLTTD
;
A
#
# COMPACT_ATOMS: atom_id res chain seq x y z
N MET A 1 4.06 -10.55 15.61
CA MET A 1 4.91 -9.83 14.63
C MET A 1 3.98 -8.91 13.87
N TYR A 2 4.32 -7.63 13.74
CA TYR A 2 3.49 -6.66 13.01
C TYR A 2 3.70 -6.85 11.51
N GLU A 3 2.61 -6.93 10.75
CA GLU A 3 2.65 -7.04 9.29
C GLU A 3 2.76 -5.64 8.67
N LYS A 4 3.74 -5.42 7.78
CA LYS A 4 3.90 -4.12 7.13
C LYS A 4 2.87 -3.94 6.03
N LEU A 5 2.23 -2.79 6.01
CA LEU A 5 1.34 -2.40 4.93
C LEU A 5 1.95 -1.27 4.11
N TYR A 6 1.83 -1.40 2.80
CA TYR A 6 2.44 -0.49 1.84
C TYR A 6 1.36 0.19 1.01
N PHE A 7 1.51 1.50 0.85
CA PHE A 7 0.81 2.27 -0.14
C PHE A 7 1.47 2.02 -1.49
N ILE A 8 0.68 1.72 -2.51
CA ILE A 8 1.13 1.60 -3.88
C ILE A 8 0.39 2.58 -4.78
N TYR A 9 1.13 3.23 -5.68
CA TYR A 9 0.59 4.19 -6.62
C TYR A 9 1.32 4.15 -7.94
N ASN A 10 0.55 4.13 -9.02
CA ASN A 10 1.05 4.21 -10.38
C ASN A 10 0.76 5.60 -10.98
N PRO A 11 1.74 6.51 -11.03
CA PRO A 11 1.57 7.84 -11.63
C PRO A 11 1.19 7.82 -13.12
N LEU A 12 1.47 6.73 -13.83
CA LEU A 12 1.14 6.62 -15.26
C LEU A 12 -0.36 6.40 -15.47
N THR A 13 -1.03 5.65 -14.58
CA THR A 13 -2.46 5.33 -14.69
C THR A 13 -3.32 6.13 -13.71
N GLY A 14 -2.71 6.72 -12.68
CA GLY A 14 -3.43 7.36 -11.58
C GLY A 14 -3.98 6.38 -10.54
N CYS A 15 -3.81 5.06 -10.72
CA CYS A 15 -4.37 4.06 -9.82
C CYS A 15 -3.52 3.93 -8.54
N LYS A 16 -4.19 3.84 -7.39
CA LYS A 16 -3.59 3.63 -6.06
C LYS A 16 -4.33 2.55 -5.28
N ASP A 17 -3.61 1.83 -4.44
CA ASP A 17 -4.14 0.82 -3.51
C ASP A 17 -3.16 0.64 -2.33
N TRP A 18 -3.47 -0.28 -1.43
CA TRP A 18 -2.57 -0.76 -0.38
C TRP A 18 -2.31 -2.26 -0.53
N VAL A 19 -1.17 -2.73 -0.06
CA VAL A 19 -0.74 -4.13 -0.18
C VAL A 19 0.06 -4.54 1.03
N SER A 20 -0.12 -5.77 1.49
CA SER A 20 0.61 -6.31 2.63
C SER A 20 2.00 -6.84 2.26
N GLU A 21 2.90 -6.88 3.24
CA GLU A 21 4.21 -7.51 3.09
C GLU A 21 4.12 -8.99 2.68
N ARG A 22 3.11 -9.71 3.19
CA ARG A 22 2.87 -11.10 2.79
C ARG A 22 2.57 -11.20 1.29
N GLU A 23 1.68 -10.34 0.78
CA GLU A 23 1.34 -10.32 -0.65
C GLU A 23 2.55 -9.96 -1.53
N PHE A 24 3.48 -9.14 -1.06
CA PHE A 24 4.75 -8.91 -1.77
C PHE A 24 5.60 -10.18 -1.89
N ASN A 25 5.58 -11.04 -0.86
CA ASN A 25 6.41 -12.24 -0.82
C ASN A 25 5.85 -13.40 -1.65
N VAL A 26 4.53 -13.51 -1.78
CA VAL A 26 3.87 -14.62 -2.51
C VAL A 26 3.33 -14.24 -3.89
N GLY A 27 3.34 -12.94 -4.22
CA GLY A 27 2.76 -12.39 -5.43
C GLY A 27 1.41 -11.73 -5.15
N SER A 28 1.25 -10.49 -5.63
CA SER A 28 0.09 -9.65 -5.32
C SER A 28 -0.77 -9.40 -6.55
N LEU A 29 -2.06 -9.76 -6.46
CA LEU A 29 -3.06 -9.39 -7.46
C LEU A 29 -3.26 -7.87 -7.51
N LYS A 30 -3.08 -7.16 -6.39
CA LYS A 30 -3.13 -5.69 -6.35
C LYS A 30 -1.97 -5.07 -7.12
N LEU A 31 -0.74 -5.58 -6.97
CA LEU A 31 0.37 -5.15 -7.82
C LEU A 31 0.09 -5.42 -9.30
N LYS A 32 -0.52 -6.57 -9.63
CA LYS A 32 -0.87 -6.89 -11.03
C LYS A 32 -1.91 -5.92 -11.57
N SER A 33 -2.90 -5.56 -10.78
CA SER A 33 -3.94 -4.59 -11.16
C SER A 33 -3.36 -3.19 -11.37
N ILE A 34 -2.47 -2.74 -10.47
CA ILE A 34 -1.95 -1.36 -10.47
C ILE A 34 -0.79 -1.17 -11.45
N PHE A 35 0.15 -2.12 -11.52
CA PHE A 35 1.39 -2.00 -12.29
C PHE A 35 1.55 -3.04 -13.41
N GLY A 36 0.67 -4.04 -13.49
CA GLY A 36 0.81 -5.14 -14.45
C GLY A 36 1.84 -6.20 -14.06
N VAL A 37 2.37 -6.16 -12.83
CA VAL A 37 3.39 -7.11 -12.34
C VAL A 37 2.92 -7.82 -11.08
N LEU A 38 3.32 -9.07 -10.87
CA LEU A 38 2.90 -9.84 -9.68
C LEU A 38 3.83 -9.63 -8.49
N TYR A 39 5.13 -9.46 -8.74
CA TYR A 39 6.14 -9.46 -7.69
C TYR A 39 6.75 -8.08 -7.49
N PHE A 40 7.16 -7.80 -6.25
CA PHE A 40 7.81 -6.56 -5.90
C PHE A 40 9.18 -6.37 -6.60
N SER A 41 9.89 -7.45 -6.91
CA SER A 41 11.11 -7.42 -7.71
C SER A 41 10.86 -6.84 -9.11
N ASP A 42 9.74 -7.19 -9.74
CA ASP A 42 9.39 -6.73 -11.07
C ASP A 42 9.01 -5.25 -11.07
N LEU A 43 8.41 -4.75 -9.98
CA LEU A 43 8.18 -3.32 -9.79
C LEU A 43 9.51 -2.54 -9.76
N LYS A 44 10.54 -3.08 -9.09
CA LYS A 44 11.88 -2.48 -9.12
C LYS A 44 12.44 -2.45 -10.53
N ILE A 45 12.31 -3.54 -11.30
CA ILE A 45 12.74 -3.58 -12.71
C ILE A 45 11.98 -2.53 -13.53
N MET A 46 10.66 -2.45 -13.36
CA MET A 46 9.81 -1.46 -14.04
C MET A 46 10.27 -0.02 -13.77
N LEU A 47 10.63 0.31 -12.53
CA LEU A 47 11.18 1.63 -12.18
C LEU A 47 12.46 1.99 -12.95
N HIS A 48 13.26 1.00 -13.36
CA HIS A 48 14.53 1.24 -14.05
C HIS A 48 14.36 1.35 -15.56
N PHE A 49 13.53 0.48 -16.15
CA PHE A 49 13.49 0.28 -17.60
C PHE A 49 12.23 0.83 -18.29
N ASN A 50 11.14 1.07 -17.58
CA ASN A 50 9.90 1.53 -18.20
C ASN A 50 9.91 3.07 -18.36
N ALA A 51 10.30 3.56 -19.54
CA ALA A 51 10.43 5.00 -19.81
C ALA A 51 9.11 5.80 -19.64
N PRO A 52 7.95 5.35 -20.15
CA PRO A 52 6.67 6.02 -19.87
C PRO A 52 6.38 6.15 -18.38
N PHE A 53 6.63 5.09 -17.61
CA PHE A 53 6.41 5.09 -16.17
C PHE A 53 7.34 6.06 -15.43
N LYS A 54 8.64 6.06 -15.77
CA LYS A 54 9.61 7.02 -15.21
C LYS A 54 9.23 8.47 -15.50
N THR A 55 8.79 8.74 -16.73
CA THR A 55 8.34 10.08 -17.14
C THR A 55 7.14 10.52 -16.31
N ALA A 56 6.18 9.62 -16.06
CA ALA A 56 5.03 9.91 -15.21
C ALA A 56 5.43 10.20 -13.76
N ILE A 57 6.36 9.44 -13.18
CA ILE A 57 6.89 9.69 -11.83
C ILE A 57 7.56 11.07 -11.73
N VAL A 58 8.44 11.41 -12.68
CA VAL A 58 9.13 12.70 -12.69
C VAL A 58 8.13 13.85 -12.73
N LYS A 59 7.08 13.73 -13.55
CA LYS A 59 6.04 14.75 -13.68
C LYS A 59 5.22 14.89 -12.39
N GLU A 60 4.78 13.78 -11.83
CA GLU A 60 3.92 13.73 -10.64
C GLU A 60 4.61 14.33 -9.42
N TYR A 61 5.86 13.94 -9.16
CA TYR A 61 6.64 14.39 -8.01
C TYR A 61 7.52 15.61 -8.28
N LYS A 62 7.41 16.20 -9.47
CA LYS A 62 8.20 17.37 -9.92
C LYS A 62 9.70 17.16 -9.71
N LEU A 63 10.20 15.97 -10.05
CA LEU A 63 11.61 15.62 -9.91
C LEU A 63 12.46 16.36 -10.95
N ALA A 64 13.72 16.62 -10.60
CA ALA A 64 14.64 17.27 -11.53
C ALA A 64 14.97 16.41 -12.76
N ASN A 65 15.08 15.09 -12.57
CA ASN A 65 15.40 14.12 -13.62
C ASN A 65 15.06 12.68 -13.17
N GLU A 66 15.20 11.73 -14.11
CA GLU A 66 14.94 10.31 -13.84
C GLU A 66 15.90 9.69 -12.80
N GLN A 67 17.10 10.25 -12.59
CA GLN A 67 18.07 9.73 -11.62
C GLN A 67 17.60 9.98 -10.17
N SER A 68 16.64 10.89 -9.99
CA SER A 68 16.02 11.17 -8.69
C SER A 68 14.88 10.20 -8.36
N ILE A 69 14.51 9.31 -9.29
CA ILE A 69 13.47 8.32 -9.07
C ILE A 69 13.95 7.28 -8.04
N ALA A 70 13.12 7.08 -7.04
CA ALA A 70 13.31 6.08 -5.99
C ALA A 70 12.00 5.35 -5.71
N LEU A 71 12.10 4.16 -5.10
CA LEU A 71 10.95 3.28 -4.82
C LEU A 71 9.84 3.96 -4.01
N HIS A 72 10.18 4.82 -3.05
CA HIS A 72 9.21 5.50 -2.19
C HIS A 72 8.20 6.39 -2.94
N HIS A 73 8.49 6.78 -4.19
CA HIS A 73 7.56 7.52 -5.03
C HIS A 73 6.38 6.67 -5.52
N VAL A 74 6.49 5.35 -5.50
CA VAL A 74 5.44 4.45 -6.02
C VAL A 74 5.04 3.38 -5.02
N CYS A 75 5.90 3.11 -4.03
CA CYS A 75 5.68 2.14 -2.98
C CYS A 75 6.36 2.59 -1.69
N ARG A 76 5.60 2.83 -0.63
CA ARG A 76 6.11 3.20 0.70
C ARG A 76 5.20 2.63 1.79
N LEU A 77 5.63 2.67 3.04
CA LEU A 77 4.71 2.38 4.15
C LEU A 77 3.51 3.33 4.06
N ILE A 78 2.31 2.76 4.20
CA ILE A 78 1.06 3.52 4.22
C ILE A 78 0.88 4.13 5.61
N ASN A 79 0.29 5.33 5.70
CA ASN A 79 -0.08 5.92 6.99
C ASN A 79 -1.50 5.51 7.38
N GLN A 80 -1.85 5.61 8.66
CA GLN A 80 -3.16 5.21 9.17
C GLN A 80 -4.31 5.89 8.43
N ALA A 81 -4.21 7.21 8.21
CA ALA A 81 -5.26 7.97 7.52
C ALA A 81 -5.52 7.44 6.10
N GLU A 82 -4.46 7.15 5.34
CA GLU A 82 -4.56 6.64 3.98
C GLU A 82 -5.12 5.22 3.95
N LEU A 83 -4.69 4.37 4.88
CA LEU A 83 -5.20 3.02 5.02
C LEU A 83 -6.71 3.04 5.30
N MET A 84 -7.15 3.89 6.24
CA MET A 84 -8.57 4.03 6.56
C MET A 84 -9.40 4.51 5.36
N GLU A 85 -8.86 5.38 4.49
CA GLU A 85 -9.54 5.74 3.23
C GLU A 85 -9.80 4.53 2.34
N PHE A 86 -8.79 3.66 2.15
CA PHE A 86 -8.95 2.45 1.35
C PHE A 86 -9.94 1.46 1.97
N LEU A 87 -9.82 1.21 3.28
CA LEU A 87 -10.72 0.28 3.97
C LEU A 87 -12.17 0.75 3.91
N ASN A 88 -12.41 2.06 4.05
CA ASN A 88 -13.74 2.66 3.89
C ASN A 88 -14.27 2.51 2.46
N GLN A 89 -13.42 2.62 1.44
CA GLN A 89 -13.82 2.38 0.05
C GLN A 89 -14.15 0.91 -0.19
N GLU A 90 -13.34 -0.01 0.33
CA GLU A 90 -13.61 -1.45 0.26
C GLU A 90 -14.94 -1.81 0.95
N ALA A 91 -15.20 -1.26 2.14
CA ALA A 91 -16.45 -1.48 2.87
C ALA A 91 -17.67 -0.98 2.08
N LYS A 92 -17.58 0.20 1.44
CA LYS A 92 -18.65 0.73 0.58
C LYS A 92 -18.91 -0.15 -0.64
N ASN A 93 -17.86 -0.69 -1.25
CA ASN A 93 -17.99 -1.58 -2.42
C ASN A 93 -18.55 -2.95 -2.01
N LYS A 94 -18.21 -3.46 -0.82
CA LYS A 94 -18.69 -4.75 -0.30
C LYS A 94 -20.11 -4.72 0.24
N ALA A 95 -20.63 -3.57 0.65
CA ALA A 95 -22.06 -3.46 0.99
C ALA A 95 -23.01 -3.80 -0.18
N GLN A 96 -22.47 -4.02 -1.38
CA GLN A 96 -23.18 -4.47 -2.57
C GLN A 96 -22.95 -5.96 -2.93
N ASP A 97 -22.02 -6.66 -2.25
CA ASP A 97 -21.58 -8.02 -2.59
C ASP A 97 -21.48 -8.89 -1.30
N ASP A 98 -22.46 -9.77 -1.10
CA ASP A 98 -22.83 -10.42 0.17
C ASP A 98 -21.87 -11.54 0.64
N ASN A 99 -20.63 -11.60 0.14
CA ASN A 99 -19.85 -12.86 0.19
C ASN A 99 -18.32 -12.75 0.36
N ASN A 100 -17.77 -11.66 0.92
CA ASN A 100 -16.33 -11.58 1.15
C ASN A 100 -15.98 -11.42 2.64
N ASP A 101 -15.54 -12.54 3.22
CA ASP A 101 -14.83 -12.59 4.50
C ASP A 101 -13.44 -11.99 4.30
N VAL A 102 -13.27 -10.73 4.68
CA VAL A 102 -11.98 -10.04 4.54
C VAL A 102 -11.28 -10.06 5.88
N SER A 103 -10.31 -10.97 5.97
CA SER A 103 -9.36 -11.01 7.07
C SER A 103 -8.31 -9.92 6.87
N TYR A 104 -8.42 -8.84 7.64
CA TYR A 104 -7.37 -7.84 7.78
C TYR A 104 -6.31 -8.34 8.77
N PRO A 105 -5.01 -8.03 8.56
CA PRO A 105 -3.99 -8.43 9.53
C PRO A 105 -4.27 -7.85 10.92
N SER A 106 -4.25 -8.70 11.96
CA SER A 106 -4.63 -8.27 13.31
C SER A 106 -3.68 -7.22 13.91
N SER A 107 -2.43 -7.15 13.44
CA SER A 107 -1.44 -6.20 13.93
C SER A 107 -0.55 -5.73 12.78
N VAL A 108 -0.46 -4.41 12.59
CA VAL A 108 0.23 -3.81 11.44
C VAL A 108 1.26 -2.77 11.81
N GLU A 109 2.31 -2.66 11.00
CA GLU A 109 3.28 -1.56 11.02
C GLU A 109 3.02 -0.64 9.83
N LEU A 110 2.76 0.63 10.13
CA LEU A 110 2.45 1.70 9.20
C LEU A 110 3.54 2.78 9.27
N GLY A 111 3.49 3.76 8.35
CA GLY A 111 4.48 4.85 8.31
C GLY A 111 4.46 5.76 9.55
N ASP A 112 3.37 5.76 10.30
CA ASP A 112 3.11 6.56 11.49
C ASP A 112 3.06 5.75 12.80
N GLY A 113 3.32 4.43 12.77
CA GLY A 113 3.47 3.62 13.97
C GLY A 113 2.92 2.20 13.87
N TYR A 114 2.62 1.62 15.04
CA TYR A 114 2.10 0.26 15.18
C TYR A 114 0.63 0.30 15.57
N PHE A 115 -0.17 -0.56 14.95
CA PHE A 115 -1.62 -0.56 15.12
C PHE A 115 -2.18 -1.97 15.26
N ILE A 116 -3.32 -2.09 15.94
CA ILE A 116 -4.05 -3.35 16.15
C ILE A 116 -5.44 -3.20 15.56
N TRP A 117 -5.91 -4.22 14.85
CA TRP A 117 -7.26 -4.25 14.29
C TRP A 117 -8.29 -4.41 15.40
N ASN A 118 -9.21 -3.45 15.51
CA ASN A 118 -10.37 -3.53 16.38
C ASN A 118 -11.57 -4.05 15.58
N GLU A 119 -11.89 -5.33 15.73
CA GLU A 119 -13.01 -5.98 15.04
C GLU A 119 -14.36 -5.32 15.34
N HIS A 120 -14.54 -4.76 16.53
CA HIS A 120 -15.81 -4.16 16.97
C HIS A 120 -16.05 -2.81 16.29
N LEU A 121 -14.96 -2.05 16.05
CA LEU A 121 -15.01 -0.74 15.41
C LEU A 121 -14.73 -0.80 13.91
N GLY A 122 -14.22 -1.93 13.41
CA GLY A 122 -13.82 -2.09 12.01
C GLY A 122 -12.69 -1.15 11.61
N CYS A 123 -11.76 -0.85 12.52
CA CYS A 123 -10.67 0.08 12.29
C CYS A 123 -9.38 -0.32 13.02
N TYR A 124 -8.27 0.30 12.62
CA TYR A 124 -6.99 0.16 13.30
C TYR A 124 -6.84 1.20 14.41
N GLU A 125 -6.51 0.75 15.62
CA GLU A 125 -6.21 1.60 16.79
C GLU A 125 -4.71 1.54 17.11
N GLN A 126 -4.16 2.65 17.60
CA GLN A 126 -2.74 2.72 17.93
C GLN A 126 -2.41 1.69 19.02
N ALA A 127 -1.39 0.87 18.78
CA ALA A 127 -0.91 -0.06 19.78
C ALA A 127 -0.41 0.74 20.99
N ALA A 128 -0.95 0.47 22.18
CA ALA A 128 -0.51 1.13 23.40
C ALA A 128 1.00 0.92 23.54
N VAL A 129 1.76 2.02 23.58
CA VAL A 129 3.18 1.97 23.89
C VAL A 129 3.26 1.53 25.36
N LEU A 130 3.80 0.34 25.61
CA LEU A 130 4.23 -0.03 26.95
C LEU A 130 5.35 0.93 27.35
N THR A 131 5.00 2.06 27.96
CA THR A 131 5.95 2.82 28.77
C THR A 131 6.31 1.93 29.96
N THR A 132 7.42 1.21 29.84
CA THR A 132 8.15 0.72 31.01
C THR A 132 8.67 1.93 31.76
N ASP A 133 7.99 2.28 32.85
CA ASP A 133 8.56 3.03 33.98
C ASP A 133 9.72 2.24 34.61
#